data_AF-A0A2E9MB91-F1
#
_entry.id   AF-A0A2E9MB91-F1
#
_cell.length_a   1.000
_cell.length_b   1.000
_cell.length_c   1.000
_cell.angle_alpha   90.00
_cell.angle_beta   90.00
_cell.angle_gamma   90.00
#
_symmetry.space_group_name_H-M   'P 1'
#
loop_
_entity.id
_entity.type
_entity.pdbx_description
1 polymer ?
#
loop_
_entity_poly.entity_id
_entity_poly.type
_entity_poly.pdbx_seq_one_letter_code
_entity_poly.pdbx_strand_id
1 'polypeptide(L)'
;MIAPDRLGEHNQKFGRTGGDEIVKGVSEFLSENVEEEEKLVHIDGANFVLILPEGDLSKAKRRGLTLRARVLNRQFECGGTQISLTLSLGVVSRMPLLREPRLW
;
A
#
# COMPACT_ATOMS: atom_id res chain seq x y z
N MET A 1 -1.10 -6.16 -1.92
CA MET A 1 -0.81 -5.84 -0.52
C MET A 1 0.38 -4.90 -0.48
N ILE A 2 0.36 -3.92 0.41
CA ILE A 2 1.32 -2.83 0.54
C ILE A 2 1.63 -2.69 2.03
N ALA A 3 2.91 -2.57 2.39
CA ALA A 3 3.33 -2.34 3.78
C ALA A 3 4.59 -1.45 3.82
N PRO A 4 4.77 -0.64 4.88
CA PRO A 4 6.00 0.11 5.09
C PRO A 4 7.16 -0.82 5.46
N ASP A 5 8.31 -0.56 4.84
CA ASP A 5 9.52 -1.31 5.13
C ASP A 5 10.06 -0.96 6.53
N ARG A 6 10.65 -1.95 7.20
CA ARG A 6 11.39 -1.79 8.48
C ARG A 6 10.58 -1.23 9.65
N LEU A 7 9.24 -1.29 9.62
CA LEU A 7 8.39 -0.78 10.71
C LEU A 7 8.77 -1.35 12.09
N GLY A 8 9.18 -2.62 12.17
CA GLY A 8 9.64 -3.23 13.41
C GLY A 8 10.87 -2.54 14.02
N GLU A 9 11.80 -2.07 13.18
CA GLU A 9 12.99 -1.34 13.64
C GLU A 9 12.63 0.08 14.10
N HIS A 10 11.70 0.74 13.40
CA HIS A 10 11.17 2.02 13.82
C HIS A 10 10.44 1.93 15.16
N ASN A 11 9.64 0.88 15.36
CA ASN A 11 8.99 0.60 16.64
C ASN A 11 9.99 0.39 17.77
N GLN A 12 11.10 -0.32 17.52
CA GLN A 12 12.14 -0.53 18.53
C GLN A 12 12.86 0.79 18.88
N LYS A 13 13.07 1.66 17.91
CA LYS A 13 13.80 2.92 18.09
C LYS A 13 12.97 4.05 18.68
N PHE A 14 11.73 4.21 18.24
CA PHE A 14 10.87 5.36 18.56
C PHE A 14 9.63 4.96 19.38
N GLY A 15 9.52 3.69 19.76
CA GLY A 15 8.34 3.13 20.41
C GLY A 15 7.19 2.89 19.45
N ARG A 16 6.14 2.23 19.95
CA ARG A 16 4.95 1.90 19.15
C ARG A 16 4.23 3.13 18.61
N THR A 17 4.17 4.21 19.40
CA THR A 17 3.57 5.48 18.96
C THR A 17 4.26 6.05 17.72
N GLY A 18 5.60 5.99 17.65
CA GLY A 18 6.32 6.40 16.44
C GLY A 18 6.04 5.51 15.23
N GLY A 19 5.77 4.22 15.44
CA GLY A 19 5.28 3.35 14.37
C GLY A 19 3.86 3.66 13.93
N ASP A 20 2.98 4.02 14.87
CA ASP A 20 1.60 4.41 14.56
C ASP A 20 1.57 5.68 13.70
N GLU A 21 2.47 6.63 13.95
CA GLU A 21 2.67 7.82 13.12
C GLU A 21 3.09 7.44 11.68
N ILE A 22 3.99 6.46 11.52
CA ILE A 22 4.35 5.93 10.20
C ILE A 22 3.12 5.33 9.51
N VAL A 23 2.36 4.48 10.20
CA VAL A 23 1.16 3.83 9.62
C VAL A 23 0.14 4.88 9.18
N LYS A 24 -0.09 5.91 10.01
CA LYS A 24 -0.96 7.04 9.69
C LYS A 24 -0.46 7.79 8.45
N GLY A 25 0.82 8.18 8.43
CA GLY A 25 1.39 8.91 7.30
C GLY A 25 1.38 8.09 6.01
N VAL A 26 1.58 6.77 6.07
CA VAL A 26 1.47 5.88 4.91
C VAL A 26 0.01 5.79 4.43
N SER A 27 -0.95 5.72 5.33
CA SER A 27 -2.38 5.74 4.99
C SER A 27 -2.76 7.03 4.25
N GLU A 28 -2.30 8.18 4.75
CA GLU A 28 -2.50 9.49 4.10
C GLU A 28 -1.84 9.54 2.73
N PHE A 29 -0.55 9.15 2.64
CA PHE A 29 0.18 9.08 1.37
C PHE A 29 -0.54 8.19 0.35
N LEU A 30 -0.99 7.00 0.74
CA LEU A 30 -1.71 6.12 -0.17
C LEU A 30 -3.04 6.74 -0.60
N SER A 31 -3.80 7.32 0.33
CA SER A 31 -5.08 7.98 0.04
C SER A 31 -4.94 9.16 -0.93
N GLU A 32 -3.90 9.98 -0.77
CA GLU A 32 -3.57 11.09 -1.68
C GLU A 32 -3.21 10.61 -3.10
N ASN A 33 -2.79 9.35 -3.23
CA ASN A 33 -2.29 8.82 -4.50
C ASN A 33 -3.26 7.89 -5.22
N VAL A 34 -4.33 7.42 -4.56
CA VAL A 34 -5.38 6.55 -5.10
C VAL A 34 -6.13 7.25 -6.24
N GLU A 35 -6.35 6.53 -7.34
CA GLU A 35 -7.15 7.01 -8.48
C GLU A 35 -8.65 6.75 -8.24
N GLU A 36 -9.54 7.49 -8.93
CA GLU A 36 -10.99 7.50 -8.66
C GLU A 36 -11.63 6.11 -8.71
N GLU A 37 -11.20 5.26 -9.63
CA GLU A 37 -11.72 3.91 -9.80
C GLU A 37 -11.06 2.90 -8.83
N GLU A 38 -9.96 3.27 -8.19
CA GLU A 38 -9.23 2.40 -7.28
C GLU A 38 -9.84 2.42 -5.88
N LYS A 39 -9.70 1.30 -5.15
CA LYS A 39 -10.15 1.23 -3.76
C LYS A 39 -9.00 0.89 -2.83
N LEU A 40 -8.69 1.80 -1.91
CA LEU A 40 -7.76 1.55 -0.82
C LEU A 40 -8.48 0.93 0.38
N VAL A 41 -7.88 -0.10 0.96
CA VAL A 41 -8.38 -0.80 2.14
C VAL A 41 -7.22 -0.98 3.13
N HIS A 42 -7.43 -0.59 4.38
CA HIS A 42 -6.56 -0.95 5.50
C HIS A 42 -6.99 -2.33 6.03
N ILE A 43 -6.09 -3.30 5.97
CA ILE A 43 -6.40 -4.70 6.31
C ILE A 43 -6.22 -4.94 7.80
N ASP A 44 -5.03 -4.64 8.30
CA ASP A 44 -4.64 -4.74 9.70
C ASP A 44 -3.37 -3.94 9.92
N GLY A 45 -2.99 -3.72 11.19
CA GLY A 45 -1.69 -3.16 11.58
C GLY A 45 -1.14 -2.11 10.62
N ALA A 46 -0.15 -2.51 9.81
CA ALA A 46 0.47 -1.67 8.79
C ALA A 46 0.26 -2.16 7.35
N ASN A 47 -0.66 -3.10 7.12
CA ASN A 47 -0.91 -3.72 5.83
C ASN A 47 -2.12 -3.08 5.14
N PHE A 48 -1.92 -2.67 3.89
CA PHE A 48 -2.92 -2.08 3.02
C PHE A 48 -3.12 -2.90 1.76
N VAL A 49 -4.29 -2.79 1.15
CA VAL A 49 -4.61 -3.36 -0.17
C VAL A 49 -5.18 -2.27 -1.04
N LEU A 50 -4.61 -2.13 -2.24
CA LEU A 50 -5.17 -1.33 -3.31
C LEU A 50 -5.82 -2.27 -4.31
N ILE A 51 -7.11 -2.10 -4.54
CA ILE A 51 -7.90 -2.86 -5.51
C ILE A 51 -7.96 -2.06 -6.81
N LEU A 52 -7.55 -2.70 -7.90
CA LEU A 52 -7.56 -2.13 -9.24
C LEU A 52 -8.69 -2.79 -10.04
N PRO A 53 -9.78 -2.07 -10.38
CA PRO A 53 -10.78 -2.62 -11.28
C PRO A 53 -10.18 -2.83 -12.67
N GLU A 54 -10.66 -3.89 -13.32
CA GLU A 54 -10.29 -4.25 -14.69
C GLU A 54 -8.76 -4.32 -14.92
N GLY A 55 -8.01 -4.64 -13.87
CA GLY A 55 -6.56 -4.70 -13.88
C GLY A 55 -6.02 -6.11 -14.05
N ASP A 56 -4.93 -6.23 -14.82
CA ASP A 56 -4.10 -7.42 -14.88
C ASP A 56 -2.83 -7.25 -14.01
N LEU A 57 -1.98 -8.29 -13.98
CA LEU A 57 -0.71 -8.23 -13.24
C LEU A 57 0.21 -7.12 -13.74
N SER A 58 0.18 -6.80 -15.03
CA SER A 58 1.02 -5.75 -15.63
C SER A 58 0.62 -4.36 -15.13
N LYS A 59 -0.68 -4.04 -15.15
CA LYS A 59 -1.25 -2.81 -14.58
C LYS A 59 -0.94 -2.71 -13.10
N ALA A 60 -1.16 -3.79 -12.34
CA ALA A 60 -0.87 -3.83 -10.91
C ALA A 60 0.61 -3.60 -10.59
N LYS A 61 1.52 -4.22 -11.34
CA LYS A 61 2.97 -4.04 -11.17
C LYS A 61 3.39 -2.62 -11.49
N ARG A 62 2.92 -2.03 -12.60
CA ARG A 62 3.21 -0.64 -12.97
C ARG A 62 2.74 0.31 -11.87
N ARG A 63 1.50 0.12 -11.39
CA ARG A 63 0.92 0.94 -10.34
C ARG A 63 1.73 0.87 -9.04
N GLY A 64 2.14 -0.33 -8.64
CA GLY A 64 3.00 -0.52 -7.48
C GLY A 64 4.37 0.16 -7.61
N LEU A 65 5.00 0.10 -8.79
CA LEU A 65 6.26 0.81 -9.06
C LEU A 65 6.08 2.33 -9.00
N THR A 66 4.98 2.86 -9.52
CA THR A 66 4.65 4.29 -9.41
C THR A 66 4.55 4.73 -7.95
N LEU A 67 3.79 4.00 -7.13
CA LEU A 67 3.66 4.31 -5.69
C LEU A 67 5.02 4.24 -4.99
N ARG A 68 5.83 3.23 -5.28
CA ARG A 68 7.18 3.09 -4.72
C ARG A 68 8.12 4.21 -5.15
N ALA A 69 8.01 4.73 -6.36
CA ALA A 69 8.80 5.89 -6.79
C ALA A 69 8.33 7.18 -6.09
N ARG A 70 7.02 7.36 -5.91
CA ARG A 70 6.46 8.55 -5.26
C ARG A 70 6.77 8.61 -3.76
N VAL A 71 6.70 7.48 -3.06
CA VAL A 71 6.90 7.44 -1.60
C VAL A 71 8.31 7.87 -1.20
N LEU A 72 9.30 7.64 -2.06
CA LEU A 72 10.70 8.05 -1.84
C LEU A 72 10.87 9.57 -1.69
N ASN A 73 9.94 10.37 -2.22
CA ASN A 73 9.97 11.83 -2.12
C ASN A 73 9.14 12.36 -0.95
N ARG A 74 8.52 11.49 -0.14
CA ARG A 74 7.72 11.87 1.03
C ARG A 74 8.56 11.72 2.30
N GLN A 75 8.45 12.71 3.19
CA GLN A 75 8.92 12.60 4.57
C GLN A 75 7.74 12.23 5.47
N PHE A 76 8.02 11.38 6.45
CA PHE A 76 7.05 10.88 7.42
C PHE A 76 7.49 11.26 8.82
N GLU A 77 6.55 11.67 9.64
CA GLU A 77 6.80 11.89 11.07
C GLU A 77 6.93 10.55 11.79
N CYS A 78 7.93 10.44 12.67
CA CYS A 78 8.16 9.29 13.53
C CYS A 78 8.92 9.73 14.79
N GLY A 79 8.24 9.76 15.94
CA GLY A 79 8.81 10.17 17.22
C GLY A 79 9.36 11.59 17.19
N GLY A 80 8.67 12.53 16.54
CA GLY A 80 9.09 13.92 16.38
C GLY A 80 10.26 14.13 15.40
N THR A 81 10.66 13.11 14.65
CA THR A 81 11.68 13.18 13.60
C THR A 81 11.06 12.94 12.22
N GLN A 82 11.61 13.55 11.18
CA GLN A 82 11.24 13.27 9.80
C GLN A 82 12.11 12.14 9.23
N ILE A 83 11.46 11.10 8.68
CA ILE A 83 12.12 9.95 8.08
C ILE A 83 11.65 9.72 6.64
N SER A 84 12.55 9.20 5.81
CA SER A 84 12.20 8.59 4.53
C SER A 84 12.00 7.10 4.70
N LEU A 85 11.01 6.55 4.00
CA LEU A 85 10.73 5.12 3.98
C LEU A 85 10.45 4.62 2.56
N THR A 86 10.54 3.30 2.42
CA THR A 86 10.08 2.59 1.22
C THR A 86 8.89 1.71 1.56
N LEU A 87 8.21 1.24 0.53
CA LEU A 87 7.10 0.30 0.66
C LEU A 87 7.47 -1.02 -0.03
N SER A 88 7.09 -2.12 0.61
CA SER A 88 7.04 -3.45 0.00
C SER A 88 5.65 -3.71 -0.57
N LEU A 89 5.58 -4.22 -1.80
CA LEU A 89 4.33 -4.45 -2.53
C LEU A 89 4.29 -5.86 -3.12
N GLY A 90 3.22 -6.59 -2.79
CA GLY A 90 2.83 -7.84 -3.45
C GLY A 90 1.61 -7.63 -4.35
N VAL A 91 1.65 -8.16 -5.57
CA VAL A 91 0.55 -8.04 -6.55
C VAL A 91 -0.01 -9.41 -6.92
N VAL A 92 -1.32 -9.45 -7.11
CA VAL A 92 -2.05 -10.63 -7.58
C VAL A 92 -3.17 -10.15 -8.50
N SER A 93 -3.57 -10.97 -9.48
CA SER A 93 -4.73 -10.72 -10.33
C SER A 93 -5.71 -11.87 -10.18
N ARG A 94 -7.00 -11.57 -10.13
CA ARG A 94 -8.04 -12.60 -10.22
C ARG A 94 -8.45 -12.72 -11.68
N MET A 95 -8.13 -13.84 -12.31
CA MET A 95 -8.72 -14.19 -13.59
C MET A 95 -10.17 -14.64 -13.33
N PRO A 96 -11.18 -14.12 -14.04
CA PRO A 96 -12.52 -14.65 -13.93
C PRO A 96 -12.50 -16.12 -14.36
N LEU A 97 -13.08 -17.00 -13.56
CA LEU A 97 -13.44 -18.32 -14.03
C LEU A 97 -14.41 -18.11 -15.20
N LEU A 98 -14.12 -18.73 -16.35
CA LEU A 98 -15.10 -18.84 -17.42
C LEU A 98 -16.36 -19.43 -16.80
N ARG A 99 -17.43 -18.63 -16.72
CA ARG A 99 -18.74 -19.19 -16.39
C ARG A 99 -19.08 -20.11 -17.55
N GLU A 100 -19.25 -21.39 -17.27
CA GLU A 100 -19.88 -22.27 -18.25
C GLU A 100 -21.19 -21.61 -18.70
N PRO A 101 -21.48 -21.55 -20.01
CA PRO A 101 -22.76 -21.04 -20.47
C PRO A 101 -23.83 -21.85 -19.76
N ARG A 102 -24.80 -21.16 -19.13
CA ARG A 102 -26.02 -21.83 -18.66
C ARG A 102 -26.68 -22.42 -19.91
N LEU A 103 -26.54 -23.72 -20.10
CA LEU A 103 -27.38 -24.48 -21.01
C LEU A 103 -28.77 -24.49 -20.35
N TRP A 104 -29.63 -23.60 -20.88
CA TRP A 104 -31.08 -23.47 -20.69
C TRP A 104 -31.65 -23.86 -19.32
#